data_AF-A0A0G0NAY1-F1
#
_entry.id   AF-A0A0G0NAY1-F1
#
_cell.length_a   1.000
_cell.length_b   1.000
_cell.length_c   1.000
_cell.angle_alpha   90.00
_cell.angle_beta   90.00
_cell.angle_gamma   90.00
#
_symmetry.space_group_name_H-M   'P 1'
#
loop_
_entity.id
_entity.type
_entity.pdbx_description
1 polymer ?
#
loop_
_entity_poly.entity_id
_entity_poly.type
_entity_poly.pdbx_seq_one_letter_code
_entity_poly.pdbx_strand_id
1 'polypeptide(L)' 'MTLKEEVLNVLGNRPCSISELENEVEAKPKGVIGTVITQLEISGQVYFRNGRYHIKGA' A
#
# COMPACT_ATOMS: atom_id res chain seq x y z
N MET A 1 -6.61 -13.51 5.56
CA MET A 1 -5.83 -12.46 4.88
C MET A 1 -6.44 -11.12 5.24
N THR A 2 -5.63 -10.20 5.75
CA THR A 2 -6.05 -8.86 6.18
C THR A 2 -5.73 -7.83 5.10
N LEU A 3 -6.41 -6.69 5.12
CA LEU A 3 -6.18 -5.60 4.15
C LEU A 3 -4.73 -5.12 4.15
N LYS A 4 -4.09 -5.09 5.32
CA LYS A 4 -2.67 -4.74 5.46
C LYS A 4 -1.77 -5.72 4.70
N GLU A 5 -2.05 -7.02 4.81
CA GLU A 5 -1.29 -8.05 4.10
C GLU A 5 -1.51 -7.98 2.59
N GLU A 6 -2.73 -7.70 2.12
CA GLU A 6 -3.02 -7.51 0.70
C GLU A 6 -2.24 -6.31 0.12
N VAL A 7 -2.29 -5.15 0.79
CA VAL A 7 -1.54 -3.96 0.38
C VAL A 7 -0.04 -4.23 0.34
N LEU A 8 0.51 -4.90 1.36
CA LEU A 8 1.92 -5.28 1.37
C LEU A 8 2.25 -6.31 0.27
N ASN A 9 1.37 -7.24 -0.03
CA ASN A 9 1.59 -8.21 -1.10
C ASN A 9 1.65 -7.53 -2.48
N VAL A 10 0.76 -6.58 -2.75
CA VAL A 10 0.79 -5.79 -4.00
C VAL A 10 2.09 -4.98 -4.09
N LEU A 11 2.46 -4.27 -3.01
CA LEU A 11 3.68 -3.48 -2.96
C LEU A 11 4.97 -4.30 -3.03
N GLY A 12 4.95 -5.54 -2.55
CA GLY A 12 6.07 -6.47 -2.61
C GLY A 12 6.33 -6.99 -4.02
N ASN A 13 5.30 -7.07 -4.85
CA ASN A 13 5.45 -7.40 -6.27
C ASN A 13 5.99 -6.22 -7.07
N ARG A 14 5.47 -5.01 -6.83
CA ARG A 14 5.94 -3.78 -7.50
C ARG A 14 5.58 -2.51 -6.72
N PRO A 15 6.38 -1.44 -6.82
CA PRO A 15 5.99 -0.14 -6.31
C PRO A 15 4.76 0.44 -7.03
N CYS A 16 3.75 0.82 -6.27
CA CYS A 16 2.45 1.29 -6.78
C CYS A 16 2.03 2.61 -6.16
N SER A 17 1.26 3.40 -6.90
CA SER A 17 0.50 4.54 -6.36
C SER A 17 -0.71 4.09 -5.54
N ILE A 18 -1.30 5.00 -4.76
CA ILE A 18 -2.57 4.72 -4.04
C ILE A 18 -3.67 4.30 -5.00
N SER A 19 -3.81 4.96 -6.15
CA SER A 19 -4.85 4.61 -7.13
C SER A 19 -4.64 3.22 -7.74
N GLU A 20 -3.40 2.82 -7.99
CA GLU A 20 -3.09 1.44 -8.41
C GLU A 20 -3.44 0.44 -7.30
N LEU A 21 -3.11 0.73 -6.03
CA LEU A 21 -3.46 -0.11 -4.89
C LEU A 21 -4.98 -0.23 -4.70
N GLU A 22 -5.73 0.86 -4.85
CA GLU A 22 -7.20 0.86 -4.77
C GLU A 22 -7.86 0.03 -5.89
N ASN A 23 -7.22 -0.07 -7.06
CA ASN A 23 -7.70 -0.92 -8.15
C ASN A 23 -7.33 -2.39 -7.97
N GLU A 24 -6.11 -2.69 -7.50
CA GLU A 24 -5.63 -4.06 -7.28
C GLU A 24 -6.31 -4.72 -6.07
N VAL A 25 -6.57 -3.93 -5.02
CA VAL A 25 -7.27 -4.40 -3.82
C VAL A 25 -8.76 -4.14 -4.03
N GLU A 26 -9.36 -4.95 -4.91
CA GLU A 26 -10.70 -4.83 -5.54
C GLU A 26 -11.91 -4.81 -4.56
N ALA A 27 -11.71 -4.71 -3.24
CA ALA A 27 -12.73 -5.10 -2.26
C ALA A 27 -12.99 -4.11 -1.10
N LYS A 28 -12.56 -2.84 -1.18
CA LYS A 28 -12.69 -1.91 -0.03
C LYS A 28 -13.26 -0.54 -0.38
N PRO A 29 -13.96 0.12 0.57
CA PRO A 29 -14.42 1.49 0.40
C PRO A 29 -13.24 2.40 0.08
N LYS A 30 -13.43 3.32 -0.88
CA LYS A 30 -12.47 4.37 -1.21
C LYS A 30 -12.01 5.08 0.08
N GLY A 31 -10.71 5.23 0.26
CA GLY A 31 -10.11 5.85 1.45
C GLY A 31 -9.65 4.92 2.58
N VAL A 32 -10.11 3.66 2.62
CA VAL A 32 -9.59 2.69 3.61
C VAL A 32 -8.14 2.30 3.27
N ILE A 33 -7.82 2.14 1.97
CA ILE A 33 -6.46 1.88 1.49
C ILE A 33 -5.51 3.01 1.90
N GLY A 34 -5.94 4.27 1.74
CA GLY A 34 -5.14 5.43 2.15
C GLY A 34 -4.81 5.43 3.64
N THR A 35 -5.78 5.07 4.50
CA THR A 35 -5.56 4.94 5.94
C THR A 35 -4.53 3.84 6.25
N VAL A 36 -4.65 2.67 5.60
CA VAL A 36 -3.72 1.55 5.80
C VAL A 36 -2.31 1.91 5.35
N ILE A 37 -2.16 2.52 4.17
CA ILE A 37 -0.87 3.00 3.67
C ILE A 37 -0.24 4.00 4.63
N THR A 38 -1.04 4.94 5.14
CA THR A 38 -0.55 5.94 6.11
C THR A 38 -0.05 5.26 7.39
N GLN A 39 -0.77 4.26 7.91
CA GLN A 39 -0.34 3.49 9.08
C GLN A 39 0.95 2.70 8.80
N LEU A 40 1.09 2.12 7.61
CA LEU A 40 2.30 1.41 7.18
C LEU A 40 3.51 2.34 7.07
N GLU A 41 3.29 3.57 6.57
CA GLU A 41 4.32 4.59 6.44
C GLU A 41 4.78 5.08 7.83
N ILE A 42 3.83 5.36 8.73
CA ILE A 42 4.12 5.71 10.14
C ILE A 42 4.90 4.58 10.84
N SER A 43 4.54 3.32 10.56
CA SER A 43 5.24 2.14 11.10
C SER A 43 6.61 1.92 10.44
N GLY A 44 6.99 2.72 9.45
CA GLY A 44 8.23 2.61 8.71
C GLY A 44 8.33 1.37 7.81
N GLN A 45 7.22 0.69 7.53
CA GLN A 45 7.19 -0.50 6.69
C GLN A 45 7.19 -0.16 5.19
N VAL A 46 6.62 1.00 4.84
CA VAL A 46 6.61 1.51 3.47
C VAL A 46 7.13 2.94 3.44
N TYR A 47 7.57 3.40 2.28
CA TYR A 47 7.94 4.79 2.05
C TYR A 47 7.45 5.27 0.68
N PHE A 48 7.14 6.56 0.58
CA PHE A 48 6.73 7.17 -0.68
C PHE A 48 7.93 7.76 -1.42
N ARG A 49 8.14 7.36 -2.67
CA ARG A 49 9.23 7.86 -3.54
C ARG A 49 8.80 7.84 -5.01
N ASN A 50 9.08 8.94 -5.72
CA ASN A 50 8.78 9.09 -7.15
C ASN A 50 7.30 8.82 -7.48
N GLY A 51 6.37 9.28 -6.64
CA GLY A 51 4.93 9.10 -6.88
C GLY A 51 4.38 7.71 -6.52
N ARG A 52 5.20 6.82 -5.96
CA ARG A 52 4.84 5.42 -5.67
C ARG A 52 5.23 5.03 -4.24
N TYR A 53 4.49 4.11 -3.65
CA TYR A 53 4.82 3.48 -2.38
C TYR A 53 5.73 2.27 -2.62
N HIS A 54 6.69 2.09 -1.73
CA HIS A 54 7.69 1.03 -1.76
C HIS A 54 7.77 0.37 -0.39
N ILE A 55 8.08 -0.92 -0.32
CA ILE A 55 8.36 -1.59 0.95
C ILE A 55 9.79 -1.24 1.39
N LYS A 56 9.95 -0.85 2.65
CA LYS A 56 11.26 -0.58 3.22
C LYS A 56 12.00 -1.89 3.45
N GLY A 57 13.13 -2.08 2.78
CA GLY A 57 13.97 -3.28 2.90
C GLY A 57 13.66 -4.41 1.90
N ALA A 58 12.85 -4.14 0.88
CA ALA A 58 12.71 -4.99 -0.31
C ALA A 58 13.71 -4.61 -1.40
#